data_AF-A0A8C5E1B6-F1
#
_entry.id   AF-A0A8C5E1B6-F1
#
_cell.length_a   1.000
_cell.length_b   1.000
_cell.length_c   1.000
_cell.angle_alpha   90.00
_cell.angle_beta   90.00
_cell.angle_gamma   90.00
#
_symmetry.space_group_name_H-M   'P 1'
#
loop_
_entity.id
_entity.type
_entity.pdbx_description
1 polymer ?
#
loop_
_entity_poly.entity_id
_entity_poly.type
_entity_poly.pdbx_seq_one_letter_code
_entity_poly.pdbx_strand_id
1 'polypeptide(L)'
;MSFIHYKFSSKLEYKTVTFSGLHISLTELKTQIMTKERLKSRHCDLQITDAQTLEEYLDDEVHIPRHSSVIVRRAPIGGVIPAGKTFIVDRSETAVMESFRPMDSSPMSLAQLTKVLFNVFTSLCITTVKCL
;
A
#
# COMPACT_ATOMS: atom_id res chain seq x y z
N MET A 1 26.93 8.56 12.30
CA MET A 1 26.12 7.88 11.26
C MET A 1 24.65 7.94 11.66
N SER A 2 23.76 8.21 10.71
CA SER A 2 22.31 8.21 10.92
C SER A 2 21.67 7.10 10.10
N PHE A 3 20.62 6.50 10.63
CA PHE A 3 19.88 5.45 9.95
C PHE A 3 18.38 5.58 10.22
N ILE A 4 17.58 5.01 9.33
CA ILE A 4 16.13 4.84 9.49
C ILE A 4 15.82 3.36 9.34
N HIS A 5 14.97 2.86 10.24
CA HIS A 5 14.42 1.53 10.14
C HIS A 5 13.18 1.57 9.25
N TYR A 6 13.12 0.71 8.25
CA TYR A 6 11.95 0.60 7.39
C TYR A 6 11.55 -0.86 7.25
N LYS A 7 10.25 -1.13 7.12
CA LYS A 7 9.78 -2.43 6.63
C LYS A 7 8.76 -2.24 5.53
N PHE A 8 8.69 -3.19 4.61
CA PHE A 8 7.54 -3.24 3.71
C PHE A 8 6.33 -3.73 4.48
N SER A 9 5.15 -3.18 4.21
CA SER A 9 3.90 -3.68 4.80
C SER A 9 3.66 -5.17 4.50
N SER A 10 4.26 -5.71 3.44
CA SER A 10 4.20 -7.12 3.05
C SER A 10 5.24 -8.01 3.74
N LYS A 11 6.19 -7.42 4.47
CA LYS A 11 7.30 -8.11 5.15
C LYS A 11 7.25 -7.82 6.65
N LEU A 12 7.68 -8.80 7.45
CA LEU A 12 7.84 -8.60 8.89
C LEU A 12 9.23 -8.07 9.26
N GLU A 13 10.22 -8.26 8.38
CA GLU A 13 11.61 -7.89 8.61
C GLU A 13 11.85 -6.39 8.40
N TYR A 14 12.52 -5.76 9.38
CA TYR A 14 13.00 -4.39 9.27
C TYR A 14 14.38 -4.36 8.62
N LYS A 15 14.52 -3.45 7.66
CA LYS A 15 15.77 -3.12 6.99
C LYS A 15 16.18 -1.71 7.39
N THR A 16 17.44 -1.39 7.14
CA THR A 16 18.00 -0.07 7.46
C THR A 16 18.45 0.66 6.20
N VAL A 17 18.18 1.96 6.16
CA VAL A 17 18.81 2.90 5.23
C VAL A 17 19.75 3.77 6.03
N THR A 18 20.99 3.89 5.55
CA THR A 18 22.03 4.72 6.18
C THR A 18 22.19 6.01 5.40
N PHE A 19 22.16 7.15 6.11
CA PHE A 19 22.33 8.46 5.50
C PHE A 19 23.15 9.37 6.42
N SER A 20 23.62 10.49 5.85
CA SER A 20 24.35 11.53 6.55
C SER A 20 23.41 12.70 6.79
N GLY A 21 23.15 13.05 8.06
CA GLY A 21 22.25 14.15 8.42
C GLY A 21 21.44 13.89 9.70
N LEU A 22 20.70 14.90 10.15
CA LEU A 22 19.76 14.78 11.27
C LEU A 22 18.38 14.27 10.81
N HIS A 23 18.01 14.62 9.58
CA HIS A 23 16.78 14.21 8.92
C HIS A 23 17.08 13.89 7.46
N ILE A 24 16.19 13.15 6.82
CA ILE A 24 16.22 12.83 5.39
C ILE A 24 14.94 13.35 4.74
N SER A 25 15.02 13.80 3.48
CA SER A 25 13.80 14.09 2.72
C SER A 25 13.11 12.79 2.31
N LEU A 26 11.79 12.87 2.15
CA LEU A 26 10.96 11.77 1.66
C LEU A 26 11.48 11.22 0.31
N THR A 27 11.80 12.12 -0.62
CA THR A 27 12.29 11.81 -1.97
C THR A 27 13.59 11.00 -1.96
N GLU A 28 14.55 11.42 -1.12
CA GLU A 28 15.83 10.74 -0.98
C GLU A 28 15.65 9.36 -0.33
N LEU A 29 14.82 9.26 0.71
CA LEU A 29 14.51 7.98 1.34
C LEU A 29 13.86 7.00 0.37
N LYS A 30 12.86 7.44 -0.40
CA LYS A 30 12.21 6.63 -1.46
C LYS A 30 13.22 6.12 -2.47
N THR A 31 14.11 7.00 -2.95
CA THR A 31 15.13 6.65 -3.96
C THR A 31 16.13 5.63 -3.43
N GLN A 32 16.59 5.77 -2.18
CA GLN A 32 17.50 4.80 -1.56
C GLN A 32 16.83 3.43 -1.37
N ILE A 33 15.57 3.39 -0.95
CA ILE A 33 14.82 2.14 -0.81
C ILE A 33 14.58 1.48 -2.17
N MET A 34 14.19 2.25 -3.20
CA MET A 34 14.02 1.76 -4.57
C MET A 34 15.31 1.13 -5.11
N THR A 35 16.45 1.78 -4.88
CA THR A 35 17.77 1.30 -5.31
C THR A 35 18.15 0.01 -4.56
N LYS A 36 17.96 -0.02 -3.24
CA LYS A 36 18.32 -1.16 -2.39
C LYS A 36 17.48 -2.41 -2.66
N GLU A 37 16.19 -2.24 -2.95
CA GLU A 37 15.28 -3.35 -3.27
C GLU A 37 15.17 -3.62 -4.78
N ARG A 38 15.91 -2.88 -5.62
CA ARG A 38 15.94 -3.00 -7.08
C ARG A 38 14.55 -2.92 -7.72
N LEU A 39 13.72 -2.00 -7.23
CA LEU A 39 12.36 -1.82 -7.72
C LEU A 39 12.37 -1.06 -9.04
N LYS A 40 11.51 -1.47 -9.99
CA LYS A 40 11.31 -0.76 -11.25
C LYS A 40 10.55 0.54 -10.99
N SER A 41 11.28 1.65 -10.89
CA SER A 41 10.74 3.01 -10.69
C SER A 41 9.75 3.49 -11.75
N ARG A 42 9.64 2.79 -12.89
CA ARG A 42 8.71 3.14 -13.98
C ARG A 42 7.24 2.79 -13.71
N HIS A 43 6.97 1.85 -12.81
CA HIS A 43 5.60 1.33 -12.62
C HIS A 43 5.10 1.46 -11.19
N CYS A 44 6.00 1.66 -10.22
CA CYS A 44 5.70 1.51 -8.82
C CYS A 44 6.38 2.64 -8.03
N ASP A 45 5.57 3.43 -7.32
CA ASP A 45 6.00 4.41 -6.33
C ASP A 45 5.92 3.80 -4.93
N LEU A 46 6.54 4.46 -3.97
CA LEU A 46 6.56 4.07 -2.58
C LEU A 46 5.77 5.08 -1.75
N GLN A 47 4.78 4.60 -1.03
CA GLN A 47 4.10 5.37 0.02
C GLN A 47 4.79 5.09 1.35
N ILE A 48 5.14 6.15 2.08
CA ILE A 48 5.83 6.07 3.37
C ILE A 48 4.86 6.50 4.47
N THR A 49 4.75 5.68 5.50
CA THR A 49 3.92 5.95 6.68
C THR A 49 4.80 5.82 7.92
N ASP A 50 4.63 6.67 8.92
CA ASP A 50 5.29 6.48 10.19
C ASP A 50 4.79 5.22 10.90
N ALA A 51 5.68 4.46 11.52
CA ALA A 51 5.27 3.24 12.23
C ALA A 51 4.65 3.54 13.60
N GLN A 52 4.89 4.73 14.18
CA GLN A 52 4.40 5.09 15.51
C GLN A 52 3.07 5.85 15.43
N THR A 53 3.03 6.96 14.68
CA THR A 53 1.81 7.77 14.57
C THR A 53 0.84 7.25 13.51
N LEU A 54 1.31 6.36 12.63
CA LEU A 54 0.57 5.88 11.46
C LEU A 54 0.18 7.00 10.48
N GLU A 55 0.84 8.16 10.57
CA GLU A 55 0.65 9.27 9.65
C GLU A 55 1.38 9.00 8.33
N GLU A 56 0.68 9.28 7.23
CA GLU A 56 1.22 9.10 5.89
C GLU A 56 1.93 10.37 5.43
N TYR A 57 3.18 10.21 4.99
CA TYR A 57 3.94 11.32 4.44
C TYR A 57 3.62 11.47 2.96
N LEU A 58 2.76 12.44 2.65
CA LEU A 58 2.31 12.72 1.29
C LEU A 58 3.19 13.75 0.59
N ASP A 59 3.67 14.75 1.32
CA ASP A 59 4.45 15.85 0.75
C ASP A 59 5.95 15.52 0.69
N ASP A 60 6.55 15.81 -0.46
CA ASP A 60 7.97 15.61 -0.72
C ASP A 60 8.90 16.50 0.13
N GLU A 61 8.35 17.59 0.67
CA GLU A 61 9.04 18.52 1.58
C GLU A 61 9.09 18.03 3.03
N VAL A 62 8.40 16.94 3.37
CA VAL A 62 8.42 16.42 4.74
C VAL A 62 9.77 15.77 5.04
N HIS A 63 10.29 16.11 6.21
CA HIS A 63 11.56 15.62 6.71
C HIS A 63 11.35 14.55 7.77
N ILE A 64 11.89 13.37 7.50
CA ILE A 64 11.80 12.23 8.42
C ILE A 64 13.04 12.27 9.33
N PRO A 65 12.87 12.31 10.66
CA PRO A 65 13.98 12.39 11.59
C PRO A 65 14.80 11.09 11.60
N ARG A 66 16.08 11.19 11.97
CA ARG A 66 16.94 10.02 12.20
C ARG A 66 16.37 9.10 13.26
N HIS A 67 16.63 7.80 13.09
CA HIS A 67 16.21 6.71 13.98
C HIS A 67 14.69 6.49 14.04
N SER A 68 13.93 7.08 13.13
CA SER A 68 12.51 6.76 12.98
C SER A 68 12.31 5.36 12.40
N SER A 69 11.13 4.80 12.65
CA SER A 69 10.68 3.55 12.06
C SER A 69 9.54 3.84 11.10
N VAL A 70 9.69 3.46 9.84
CA VAL A 70 8.66 3.72 8.80
C VAL A 70 8.16 2.43 8.16
N ILE A 71 6.93 2.48 7.69
CA ILE A 71 6.29 1.42 6.93
C ILE A 71 6.22 1.86 5.46
N VAL A 72 6.67 0.99 4.57
CA VAL A 72 6.71 1.22 3.13
C VAL A 72 5.63 0.40 2.45
N ARG A 73 4.79 1.05 1.64
CA ARG A 73 3.79 0.43 0.77
C ARG A 73 4.12 0.73 -0.69
N ARG A 74 3.81 -0.20 -1.60
CA ARG A 74 3.97 0.03 -3.04
C ARG A 74 2.66 0.59 -3.60
N ALA A 75 2.73 1.70 -4.32
CA ALA A 75 1.62 2.30 -5.04
C ALA A 75 1.87 2.21 -6.56
N PRO A 76 0.91 1.78 -7.39
CA PRO A 76 1.06 1.80 -8.83
C PRO A 76 1.10 3.25 -9.36
N ILE A 77 2.00 3.55 -10.31
CA ILE A 77 2.18 4.90 -10.91
C ILE A 77 1.09 5.21 -11.97
N GLY A 78 0.19 4.27 -12.26
CA GLY A 78 -0.92 4.44 -13.20
C GLY A 78 -2.22 4.72 -12.47
N GLY A 79 -2.47 5.98 -12.12
CA GLY A 79 -3.79 6.42 -11.67
C GLY A 79 -4.80 6.31 -12.80
N VAL A 80 -5.60 5.24 -12.83
CA VAL A 80 -7.00 5.42 -13.19
C VAL A 80 -7.61 6.18 -12.03
N ILE A 81 -7.94 7.46 -12.25
CA ILE A 81 -8.88 8.18 -11.39
C ILE A 81 -10.19 7.39 -11.51
N PRO A 82 -10.68 6.69 -10.47
CA PRO A 82 -12.03 6.18 -10.51
C PRO A 82 -12.93 7.40 -10.27
N ALA A 83 -13.44 8.00 -11.34
CA ALA A 83 -14.57 8.91 -11.24
C ALA A 83 -15.75 8.11 -10.69
N GLY A 84 -15.94 8.16 -9.38
CA GLY A 84 -17.07 7.54 -8.70
C GLY A 84 -16.68 6.41 -7.75
N LYS A 85 -16.83 6.68 -6.46
CA LYS A 85 -17.52 5.83 -5.47
C LYS A 85 -17.36 4.30 -5.64
N THR A 86 -16.72 3.73 -4.62
CA THR A 86 -16.86 2.35 -4.13
C THR A 86 -16.05 1.28 -4.87
N PHE A 87 -14.97 0.81 -4.23
CA PHE A 87 -14.39 -0.51 -4.50
C PHE A 87 -15.36 -1.58 -3.94
N ILE A 88 -16.42 -1.87 -4.69
CA ILE A 88 -17.05 -3.20 -4.71
C ILE A 88 -16.68 -3.76 -6.08
N VAL A 89 -15.67 -4.62 -6.13
CA VAL A 89 -15.45 -5.47 -7.31
C VAL A 89 -16.45 -6.62 -7.18
N ASP A 90 -17.65 -6.41 -7.73
CA ASP A 90 -18.52 -7.50 -8.13
C ASP A 90 -18.08 -7.95 -9.52
N ARG A 91 -17.64 -9.20 -9.61
CA ARG A 91 -17.27 -9.88 -10.84
C ARG A 91 -18.42 -10.83 -11.16
N SER A 92 -19.29 -10.48 -12.10
CA SER A 92 -19.74 -11.28 -13.26
C SER A 92 -20.95 -10.66 -13.95
N GLU A 93 -20.97 -10.80 -15.26
CA GLU A 93 -21.86 -10.19 -16.26
C GLU A 93 -23.22 -10.92 -16.41
N THR A 94 -24.27 -10.13 -16.70
CA THR A 94 -25.56 -10.43 -17.36
C THR A 94 -26.42 -11.64 -16.91
N ALA A 95 -27.61 -11.34 -16.36
CA ALA A 95 -28.90 -11.84 -16.88
C ALA A 95 -30.08 -11.31 -16.05
N VAL A 96 -31.01 -10.63 -16.75
CA VAL A 96 -32.47 -10.77 -16.60
C VAL A 96 -33.14 -10.22 -15.32
N MET A 97 -33.87 -9.11 -15.54
CA MET A 97 -35.24 -8.83 -15.09
C MET A 97 -35.59 -8.77 -13.58
N GLU A 98 -36.33 -7.70 -13.29
CA GLU A 98 -37.39 -7.58 -12.28
C GLU A 98 -37.06 -7.19 -10.84
N SER A 99 -37.31 -5.91 -10.57
CA SER A 99 -38.22 -5.36 -9.56
C SER A 99 -38.56 -6.19 -8.31
N PHE A 100 -38.55 -5.46 -7.19
CA PHE A 100 -39.34 -5.57 -5.96
C PHE A 100 -38.50 -5.73 -4.67
N ARG A 101 -38.88 -4.87 -3.71
CA ARG A 101 -38.23 -4.45 -2.46
C ARG A 101 -38.33 -5.53 -1.35
N PRO A 102 -38.20 -5.20 -0.04
CA PRO A 102 -37.00 -4.88 0.73
C PRO A 102 -36.81 -5.81 1.97
N MET A 103 -35.62 -5.77 2.57
CA MET A 103 -35.35 -5.91 4.03
C MET A 103 -35.90 -7.15 4.77
N ASP A 104 -35.01 -8.08 5.12
CA ASP A 104 -35.03 -8.67 6.47
C ASP A 104 -33.63 -9.07 6.94
N SER A 105 -33.43 -8.88 8.23
CA SER A 105 -32.22 -9.01 9.03
C SER A 105 -31.69 -10.45 9.15
N SER A 106 -30.37 -10.63 8.94
CA SER A 106 -29.61 -11.76 9.52
C SER A 106 -28.09 -11.47 9.51
N PRO A 107 -27.34 -11.89 10.55
CA PRO A 107 -25.95 -11.50 10.76
C PRO A 107 -25.00 -12.23 9.80
N MET A 108 -24.00 -11.50 9.31
CA MET A 108 -23.03 -11.95 8.31
C MET A 108 -22.27 -13.21 8.74
N SER A 109 -22.27 -14.21 7.85
CA SER A 109 -21.55 -15.48 8.01
C SER A 109 -20.02 -15.29 7.92
N LEU A 110 -19.30 -15.96 8.83
CA LEU A 110 -17.83 -16.03 8.94
C LEU A 110 -17.09 -16.46 7.65
N ALA A 111 -17.81 -16.97 6.65
CA ALA A 111 -17.27 -17.38 5.35
C ALA A 111 -16.83 -16.21 4.45
N GLN A 112 -17.17 -14.96 4.77
CA GLN A 112 -16.77 -13.79 3.98
C GLN A 112 -15.40 -13.20 4.36
N LEU A 113 -14.91 -13.46 5.58
CA LEU A 113 -13.63 -12.91 6.04
C LEU A 113 -12.42 -13.55 5.30
N THR A 114 -12.54 -14.82 4.93
CA THR A 114 -11.46 -15.55 4.25
C THR A 114 -11.28 -15.13 2.79
N LYS A 115 -12.34 -14.65 2.12
CA LYS A 115 -12.28 -14.13 0.74
C LYS A 115 -11.56 -12.78 0.66
N VAL A 116 -11.75 -11.89 1.63
CA VAL A 116 -11.04 -10.60 1.67
C VAL A 116 -9.54 -10.80 1.90
N LEU A 117 -9.16 -11.68 2.83
CA LEU A 117 -7.77 -12.04 3.08
C LEU A 117 -7.10 -12.70 1.86
N PHE A 118 -7.80 -13.59 1.15
CA PHE A 118 -7.27 -14.20 -0.07
C PHE A 118 -7.12 -13.19 -1.21
N ASN A 119 -8.04 -12.24 -1.34
CA ASN A 119 -8.02 -11.23 -2.40
C ASN A 119 -6.97 -10.13 -2.16
N VAL A 120 -6.67 -9.81 -0.90
CA VAL A 120 -5.51 -8.96 -0.54
C VAL A 120 -4.21 -9.69 -0.87
N PHE A 121 -4.12 -11.00 -0.60
CA PHE A 121 -2.95 -11.81 -0.96
C PHE A 121 -2.75 -11.95 -2.48
N THR A 122 -3.80 -12.17 -3.26
CA THR A 122 -3.68 -12.27 -4.73
C THR A 122 -3.44 -10.91 -5.39
N SER A 123 -4.05 -9.82 -4.90
CA SER A 123 -3.72 -8.46 -5.38
C SER A 123 -2.27 -8.10 -5.07
N LEU A 124 -1.78 -8.42 -3.86
CA LEU A 124 -0.38 -8.22 -3.48
C LEU A 124 0.56 -9.11 -4.32
N CYS A 125 0.13 -10.30 -4.72
CA CYS A 125 0.88 -11.20 -5.60
C CYS A 125 0.94 -10.68 -7.05
N ILE A 126 -0.18 -10.21 -7.62
CA ILE A 126 -0.23 -9.66 -8.98
C ILE A 126 0.60 -8.37 -9.09
N THR A 127 0.54 -7.48 -8.09
CA THR A 127 1.38 -6.27 -8.05
C THR A 127 2.86 -6.62 -7.84
N THR A 128 3.18 -7.72 -7.13
CA THR A 128 4.56 -8.18 -6.97
C THR A 128 5.15 -8.69 -8.29
N VAL A 129 4.38 -9.38 -9.12
CA VAL A 129 4.84 -9.91 -10.43
C VAL A 129 5.04 -8.80 -11.48
N LYS A 130 4.30 -7.69 -11.40
CA LYS A 130 4.40 -6.59 -12.39
C LYS A 130 5.46 -5.52 -12.06
N CYS A 131 6.01 -5.53 -10.84
CA CYS A 131 7.13 -4.66 -10.43
C CYS A 131 8.50 -5.36 -10.41
N LEU A 132 8.58 -6.69 -10.59
CA LEU A 132 9.83 -7.46 -10.76
C LEU A 132 10.24 -7.52 -12.23
#